data_AF-A0A920VQY7-F1
#
_entry.id   AF-A0A920VQY7-F1
#
_cell.length_a   1.000
_cell.length_b   1.000
_cell.length_c   1.000
_cell.angle_alpha   90.00
_cell.angle_beta   90.00
_cell.angle_gamma   90.00
#
_symmetry.space_group_name_H-M   'P 1'
#
loop_
_entity.id
_entity.type
_entity.pdbx_description
1 polymer ?
#
loop_
_entity_poly.entity_id
_entity_poly.type
_entity_poly.pdbx_seq_one_letter_code
_entity_poly.pdbx_strand_id
1 'polypeptide(L)'
;MRTARAAEQYDAKWDAFPSLVAREKPKDPNPFIKRDYDYCISCFRCTNICNDWEQAGAITVHGRGQENSIASFFNNDLLQSPCTFCGQCINTCPTGALTDKKIVGKTKPKTSNEQKRSAPTAGLVAAYISKENGQLKGTEPDFDAPSRGSLCVKGQFASWEFVKSEERLKYPLIKKNGAFERASWDEALDLMTKRFTEIREESGPDSMYAGHRPHRSPKQIT
;
A
#
# COMPACT_ATOMS: atom_id res chain seq x y z
N MET A 1 7.90 -16.98 1.40
CA MET A 1 6.72 -17.26 2.27
C MET A 1 7.22 -17.90 3.56
N ARG A 2 6.63 -17.55 4.71
CA ARG A 2 7.15 -17.98 6.02
C ARG A 2 6.97 -19.49 6.24
N THR A 3 5.91 -20.08 5.71
CA THR A 3 5.67 -21.53 5.78
C THR A 3 6.65 -22.37 4.97
N ALA A 4 7.03 -21.92 3.76
CA ALA A 4 8.03 -22.63 2.96
C ALA A 4 9.38 -22.71 3.67
N ARG A 5 9.83 -21.60 4.26
CA ARG A 5 11.06 -21.57 5.07
C ARG A 5 10.96 -22.46 6.31
N ALA A 6 9.79 -22.51 6.96
CA ALA A 6 9.57 -23.40 8.09
C ALA A 6 9.65 -24.88 7.66
N ALA A 7 9.03 -25.25 6.53
CA ALA A 7 9.12 -26.60 5.99
C ALA A 7 10.57 -27.02 5.71
N GLU A 8 11.37 -26.14 5.10
CA GLU A 8 12.80 -26.35 4.90
C GLU A 8 13.57 -26.47 6.23
N GLN A 9 13.31 -25.57 7.18
CA GLN A 9 14.00 -25.55 8.48
C GLN A 9 13.77 -26.81 9.31
N TYR A 10 12.57 -27.40 9.24
CA TYR A 10 12.20 -28.59 9.99
C TYR A 10 12.29 -29.88 9.17
N ASP A 11 12.92 -29.84 7.99
CA ASP A 11 13.07 -30.99 7.09
C ASP A 11 11.74 -31.73 6.81
N ALA A 12 10.68 -30.95 6.60
CA ALA A 12 9.35 -31.49 6.37
C ALA A 12 9.27 -32.16 5.00
N LYS A 13 8.86 -33.43 4.98
CA LYS A 13 8.62 -34.19 3.74
C LYS A 13 7.36 -33.65 3.03
N TRP A 14 7.55 -33.14 1.82
CA TRP A 14 6.48 -32.53 1.03
C TRP A 14 5.64 -33.56 0.24
N ASP A 15 6.15 -34.78 0.08
CA ASP A 15 5.60 -35.86 -0.74
C ASP A 15 5.07 -37.05 0.08
N ALA A 16 4.94 -36.90 1.40
CA ALA A 16 4.49 -37.97 2.29
C ALA A 16 3.02 -38.39 2.07
N PHE A 17 2.22 -37.55 1.39
CA PHE A 17 0.79 -37.78 1.18
C PHE A 17 0.40 -37.56 -0.30
N PRO A 18 -0.70 -38.18 -0.77
CA PRO A 18 -1.24 -37.91 -2.09
C PRO A 18 -1.60 -36.43 -2.32
N SER A 19 -1.62 -36.01 -3.57
CA SER A 19 -2.02 -34.66 -3.96
C SER A 19 -3.42 -34.32 -3.43
N LEU A 20 -3.54 -33.12 -2.86
CA LEU A 20 -4.81 -32.60 -2.37
C LEU A 20 -5.71 -32.17 -3.53
N VAL A 21 -7.02 -32.26 -3.32
CA VAL A 21 -8.02 -31.69 -4.24
C VAL A 21 -7.93 -30.16 -4.18
N ALA A 22 -7.86 -29.53 -5.34
CA ALA A 22 -7.82 -28.07 -5.44
C ALA A 22 -9.13 -27.47 -4.91
N ARG A 23 -9.01 -26.41 -4.11
CA ARG A 23 -10.15 -25.66 -3.58
C ARG A 23 -10.66 -24.66 -4.62
N GLU A 24 -11.93 -24.32 -4.51
CA GLU A 24 -12.51 -23.27 -5.35
C GLU A 24 -11.84 -21.92 -5.05
N LYS A 25 -11.47 -21.20 -6.12
CA LYS A 25 -10.85 -19.87 -6.05
C LYS A 25 -11.93 -18.81 -6.20
N PRO A 26 -12.17 -17.96 -5.18
CA PRO A 26 -13.16 -16.90 -5.29
C PRO A 26 -12.84 -15.98 -6.47
N LYS A 27 -13.81 -15.82 -7.37
CA LYS A 27 -13.74 -14.86 -8.49
C LYS A 27 -14.22 -13.50 -7.99
N ASP A 28 -13.27 -12.68 -7.55
CA ASP A 28 -13.58 -11.37 -6.98
C ASP A 28 -12.96 -10.25 -7.85
N PRO A 29 -13.77 -9.28 -8.32
CA PRO A 29 -13.33 -8.20 -9.20
C PRO A 29 -12.50 -7.12 -8.48
N ASN A 30 -12.39 -7.14 -7.15
CA ASN A 30 -11.62 -6.13 -6.43
C ASN A 30 -10.17 -6.01 -6.94
N PRO A 31 -9.58 -4.81 -7.01
CA PRO A 31 -8.28 -4.63 -7.64
C PRO A 31 -7.08 -4.93 -6.72
N PHE A 32 -7.30 -5.21 -5.44
CA PHE A 32 -6.24 -5.18 -4.42
C PHE A 32 -5.84 -6.55 -3.89
N ILE A 33 -6.81 -7.40 -3.52
CA ILE A 33 -6.58 -8.62 -2.76
C ILE A 33 -6.87 -9.84 -3.64
N LYS A 34 -5.86 -10.71 -3.82
CA LYS A 34 -5.98 -12.02 -4.44
C LYS A 34 -6.23 -13.05 -3.35
N ARG A 35 -7.24 -13.89 -3.55
CA ARG A 35 -7.62 -14.98 -2.64
C ARG A 35 -7.36 -16.31 -3.35
N ASP A 36 -6.42 -17.10 -2.84
CA ASP A 36 -6.07 -18.43 -3.36
C ASP A 36 -5.97 -19.42 -2.19
N TYR A 37 -7.09 -20.11 -1.92
CA TYR A 37 -7.23 -20.92 -0.71
C TYR A 37 -6.60 -22.31 -0.80
N ASP A 38 -6.03 -22.68 -1.96
CA ASP A 38 -5.13 -23.84 -2.07
C ASP A 38 -3.93 -23.69 -1.12
N TYR A 39 -3.46 -22.45 -0.92
CA TYR A 39 -2.37 -22.15 0.01
C TYR A 39 -2.87 -21.93 1.45
N CYS A 40 -4.18 -21.99 1.73
CA CYS A 40 -4.70 -21.67 3.07
C CYS A 40 -4.57 -22.86 4.02
N ILE A 41 -3.87 -22.66 5.13
CA ILE A 41 -3.71 -23.64 6.21
C ILE A 41 -4.72 -23.45 7.35
N SER A 42 -5.79 -22.67 7.13
CA SER A 42 -6.87 -22.41 8.10
C SER A 42 -6.38 -21.95 9.48
N CYS A 43 -5.33 -21.13 9.51
CA CYS A 43 -4.78 -20.57 10.76
C CYS A 43 -5.58 -19.42 11.37
N PHE A 44 -6.61 -18.92 10.66
CA PHE A 44 -7.52 -17.85 11.08
C PHE A 44 -6.89 -16.50 11.46
N ARG A 45 -5.60 -16.30 11.18
CA ARG A 45 -4.92 -15.01 11.41
C ARG A 45 -5.58 -13.86 10.65
N CYS A 46 -6.05 -14.12 9.43
CA CYS A 46 -6.71 -13.12 8.59
C CYS A 46 -8.08 -12.72 9.09
N THR A 47 -8.85 -13.64 9.68
CA THR A 47 -10.17 -13.34 10.27
C THR A 47 -9.99 -12.59 11.58
N ASN A 48 -9.04 -13.02 12.43
CA ASN A 48 -8.78 -12.36 13.72
C ASN A 48 -8.30 -10.93 13.50
N ILE A 49 -7.36 -10.67 12.58
CA ILE A 49 -6.92 -9.30 12.31
C ILE A 49 -8.04 -8.43 11.69
N CYS A 50 -8.95 -9.04 10.91
CA CYS A 50 -10.07 -8.31 10.31
C CYS A 50 -11.16 -7.95 11.34
N ASN A 51 -11.38 -8.83 12.32
CA ASN A 51 -12.43 -8.67 13.34
C ASN A 51 -11.95 -7.90 14.56
N ASP A 52 -10.77 -8.22 15.07
CA ASP A 52 -10.31 -7.70 16.37
C ASP A 52 -9.51 -6.41 16.22
N TRP A 53 -8.75 -6.28 15.14
CA TRP A 53 -7.85 -5.15 14.93
C TRP A 53 -8.45 -4.08 14.02
N GLU A 54 -8.87 -4.46 12.81
CA GLU A 54 -9.53 -3.52 11.88
C GLU A 54 -11.00 -3.30 12.26
N GLN A 55 -11.63 -4.25 12.95
CA GLN A 55 -13.06 -4.23 13.29
C GLN A 55 -13.99 -4.08 12.08
N ALA A 56 -13.54 -4.55 10.90
CA ALA A 56 -14.33 -4.50 9.68
C ALA A 56 -15.32 -5.67 9.58
N GLY A 57 -14.94 -6.88 10.03
CA GLY A 57 -15.83 -8.04 9.88
C GLY A 57 -16.03 -8.50 8.43
N ALA A 58 -15.11 -8.13 7.53
CA ALA A 58 -15.28 -8.34 6.09
C ALA A 58 -15.10 -9.80 5.65
N ILE A 59 -14.28 -10.55 6.37
CA ILE A 59 -14.02 -11.97 6.12
C ILE A 59 -14.17 -12.79 7.40
N THR A 60 -14.72 -13.99 7.27
CA THR A 60 -14.94 -14.93 8.38
C THR A 60 -14.73 -16.37 7.92
N VAL A 61 -14.77 -17.30 8.87
CA VAL A 61 -14.72 -18.74 8.59
C VAL A 61 -16.10 -19.20 8.14
N HIS A 62 -16.15 -19.91 7.03
CA HIS A 62 -17.33 -20.59 6.51
C HIS A 62 -17.08 -22.10 6.48
N GLY A 63 -18.11 -22.91 6.71
CA GLY A 63 -18.01 -24.36 6.72
C GLY A 63 -17.30 -24.93 7.97
N ARG A 64 -17.01 -26.23 7.93
CA ARG A 64 -16.37 -26.99 9.02
C ARG A 64 -15.53 -28.13 8.44
N GLY A 65 -14.58 -28.63 9.22
CA GLY A 65 -13.75 -29.76 8.81
C GLY A 65 -12.92 -29.43 7.55
N GLN A 66 -12.90 -30.34 6.58
CA GLN A 66 -12.17 -30.15 5.32
C GLN A 66 -12.83 -29.13 4.38
N GLU A 67 -14.14 -28.92 4.55
CA GLU A 67 -14.94 -27.94 3.78
C GLU A 67 -14.84 -26.52 4.35
N ASN A 68 -13.93 -26.28 5.31
CA ASN A 68 -13.75 -24.93 5.82
C ASN A 68 -13.04 -24.04 4.80
N SER A 69 -13.50 -22.80 4.71
CA SER A 69 -12.89 -21.77 3.87
C SER A 69 -13.05 -20.40 4.51
N ILE A 70 -12.28 -19.42 4.02
CA ILE A 70 -12.46 -18.03 4.43
C ILE A 70 -13.45 -17.39 3.46
N ALA A 71 -14.63 -17.05 3.94
CA ALA A 71 -15.64 -16.38 3.13
C ALA A 71 -15.68 -14.89 3.46
N SER A 72 -16.05 -14.08 2.47
CA SER A 72 -16.47 -12.70 2.70
C SER A 72 -17.88 -12.68 3.31
N PHE A 73 -18.30 -11.53 3.82
CA PHE A 73 -19.65 -11.32 4.33
C PHE A 73 -20.71 -11.79 3.31
N PHE A 74 -21.61 -12.70 3.72
CA PHE A 74 -22.58 -13.40 2.87
C PHE A 74 -22.02 -14.09 1.61
N ASN A 75 -20.73 -14.45 1.62
CA ASN A 75 -20.03 -15.00 0.46
C ASN A 75 -20.07 -14.09 -0.80
N ASN A 76 -20.26 -12.78 -0.60
CA ASN A 76 -20.27 -11.78 -1.67
C ASN A 76 -18.85 -11.40 -2.10
N ASP A 77 -18.72 -10.55 -3.11
CA ASP A 77 -17.46 -9.88 -3.42
C ASP A 77 -16.96 -9.01 -2.25
N LEU A 78 -15.64 -8.84 -2.11
CA LEU A 78 -15.06 -7.97 -1.09
C LEU A 78 -15.55 -6.52 -1.23
N LEU A 79 -15.83 -6.07 -2.46
CA LEU A 79 -16.42 -4.76 -2.73
C LEU A 79 -17.85 -4.60 -2.20
N GLN A 80 -18.57 -5.72 -2.01
CA GLN A 80 -19.92 -5.76 -1.45
C GLN A 80 -19.91 -6.19 0.03
N SER A 81 -18.75 -6.12 0.67
CA SER A 81 -18.55 -6.42 2.09
C SER A 81 -18.05 -5.18 2.82
N PRO A 82 -18.01 -5.18 4.16
CA PRO A 82 -17.40 -4.10 4.95
C PRO A 82 -15.87 -3.90 4.76
N CYS A 83 -15.25 -4.51 3.75
CA CYS A 83 -13.80 -4.45 3.54
C CYS A 83 -13.33 -3.02 3.24
N THR A 84 -12.44 -2.50 4.09
CA THR A 84 -11.78 -1.19 3.92
C THR A 84 -10.56 -1.24 3.00
N PHE A 85 -10.19 -2.43 2.51
CA PHE A 85 -8.95 -2.69 1.77
C PHE A 85 -7.70 -2.19 2.51
N CYS A 86 -7.62 -2.40 3.82
CA CYS A 86 -6.41 -2.11 4.60
C CYS A 86 -5.25 -3.08 4.33
N GLY A 87 -5.53 -4.28 3.80
CA GLY A 87 -4.54 -5.29 3.45
C GLY A 87 -3.83 -5.98 4.62
N GLN A 88 -4.29 -5.76 5.87
CA GLN A 88 -3.73 -6.42 7.06
C GLN A 88 -3.82 -7.96 6.99
N CYS A 89 -4.87 -8.47 6.33
CA CYS A 89 -5.05 -9.90 6.09
C CYS A 89 -3.97 -10.50 5.17
N ILE A 90 -3.43 -9.74 4.22
CA ILE A 90 -2.29 -10.13 3.37
C ILE A 90 -1.02 -10.18 4.20
N ASN A 91 -0.78 -9.14 4.99
CA ASN A 91 0.43 -8.97 5.79
C ASN A 91 0.60 -10.05 6.87
N THR A 92 -0.51 -10.53 7.44
CA THR A 92 -0.48 -11.62 8.43
C THR A 92 -0.52 -13.02 7.81
N CYS A 93 -0.83 -13.16 6.53
CA CYS A 93 -0.97 -14.46 5.87
C CYS A 93 0.39 -15.16 5.76
N PRO A 94 0.60 -16.32 6.41
CA PRO A 94 1.92 -16.95 6.45
C PRO A 94 2.26 -17.71 5.15
N THR A 95 1.24 -18.06 4.36
CA THR A 95 1.34 -18.94 3.18
C THR A 95 1.17 -18.22 1.84
N GLY A 96 0.70 -16.98 1.82
CA GLY A 96 0.34 -16.29 0.58
C GLY A 96 -1.03 -16.68 0.01
N ALA A 97 -1.91 -17.31 0.80
CA ALA A 97 -3.31 -17.51 0.42
C ALA A 97 -4.06 -16.19 0.20
N LEU A 98 -3.65 -15.14 0.91
CA LEU A 98 -4.05 -13.76 0.67
C LEU A 98 -2.83 -12.98 0.23
N THR A 99 -2.89 -12.36 -0.94
CA THR A 99 -1.76 -11.61 -1.54
C THR A 99 -2.22 -10.32 -2.21
N ASP A 100 -1.30 -9.38 -2.37
CA ASP A 100 -1.55 -8.15 -3.10
C ASP A 100 -1.51 -8.41 -4.63
N LYS A 101 -2.65 -8.23 -5.30
CA LYS A 101 -2.81 -8.40 -6.77
C LYS A 101 -1.84 -7.54 -7.57
N LYS A 102 -1.44 -6.38 -7.05
CA LYS A 102 -0.60 -5.43 -7.78
C LYS A 102 0.84 -5.90 -7.86
N ILE A 103 1.32 -6.67 -6.88
CA ILE A 103 2.72 -7.15 -6.79
C ILE A 103 2.89 -8.61 -7.19
N VAL A 104 1.86 -9.46 -7.02
CA VAL A 104 1.93 -10.89 -7.36
C VAL A 104 2.38 -11.10 -8.80
N GLY A 105 3.45 -11.88 -8.97
CA GLY A 105 4.06 -12.19 -10.28
C GLY A 105 4.93 -11.09 -10.88
N LYS A 106 5.02 -9.90 -10.25
CA LYS A 106 5.80 -8.75 -10.74
C LYS A 106 7.08 -8.48 -9.97
N THR A 107 7.24 -9.08 -8.79
CA THR A 107 8.41 -8.92 -7.92
C THR A 107 8.89 -10.28 -7.41
N LYS A 108 10.21 -10.42 -7.23
CA LYS A 108 10.82 -11.59 -6.60
C LYS A 108 11.25 -11.25 -5.16
N PRO A 109 10.98 -12.12 -4.16
CA PRO A 109 11.33 -11.85 -2.76
C PRO A 109 12.84 -11.68 -2.48
N LYS A 110 13.73 -12.17 -3.36
CA LYS A 110 15.19 -12.17 -3.14
C LYS A 110 15.92 -10.95 -3.73
N THR A 111 15.26 -10.14 -4.57
CA THR A 111 15.89 -9.02 -5.30
C THR A 111 15.47 -7.64 -4.79
N SER A 112 14.53 -7.58 -3.84
CA SER A 112 14.07 -6.31 -3.28
C SER A 112 15.02 -5.78 -2.21
N ASN A 113 15.65 -4.65 -2.48
CA ASN A 113 16.30 -3.87 -1.42
C ASN A 113 15.22 -3.12 -0.64
N GLU A 114 15.08 -3.45 0.64
CA GLU A 114 14.13 -2.82 1.53
C GLU A 114 14.74 -1.55 2.13
N GLN A 115 14.02 -0.44 2.01
CA GLN A 115 14.36 0.79 2.74
C GLN A 115 13.20 1.18 3.63
N LYS A 116 13.47 1.24 4.94
CA LYS A 116 12.54 1.74 5.94
C LYS A 116 12.30 3.23 5.68
N ARG A 117 11.05 3.61 5.42
CA ARG A 117 10.63 5.01 5.20
C ARG A 117 9.30 5.26 5.89
N SER A 118 9.06 6.49 6.32
CA SER A 118 7.73 6.93 6.72
C SER A 118 6.87 7.17 5.48
N ALA A 119 5.63 6.67 5.48
CA ALA A 119 4.67 6.89 4.41
C ALA A 119 4.08 8.31 4.53
N PRO A 120 4.37 9.22 3.58
CA PRO A 120 3.94 10.62 3.69
C PRO A 120 2.42 10.78 3.65
N THR A 121 1.71 9.81 3.06
CA THR A 121 0.27 9.85 2.79
C THR A 121 -0.62 9.48 3.98
N ALA A 122 -0.04 9.02 5.08
CA ALA A 122 -0.80 8.52 6.23
C ALA A 122 -0.29 9.03 7.59
N GLY A 123 0.66 9.96 7.62
CA GLY A 123 1.13 10.67 8.83
C GLY A 123 1.87 9.83 9.88
N LEU A 124 1.55 8.53 10.02
CA LEU A 124 2.00 7.71 11.15
C LEU A 124 2.45 6.30 10.78
N VAL A 125 2.54 5.97 9.49
CA VAL A 125 2.85 4.60 9.07
C VAL A 125 4.26 4.52 8.54
N ALA A 126 5.15 3.85 9.28
CA ALA A 126 6.42 3.42 8.71
C ALA A 126 6.22 2.13 7.92
N ALA A 127 6.90 2.04 6.79
CA ALA A 127 6.79 0.91 5.91
C ALA A 127 8.12 0.70 5.16
N TYR A 128 8.41 -0.54 4.83
CA TYR A 128 9.52 -0.87 3.95
C TYR A 128 9.05 -0.69 2.52
N ILE A 129 9.76 0.14 1.75
CA ILE A 129 9.47 0.26 0.33
C ILE A 129 10.40 -0.67 -0.43
N SER A 130 9.83 -1.67 -1.09
CA SER A 130 10.56 -2.65 -1.88
C SER A 130 11.06 -1.98 -3.16
N LYS A 131 12.38 -1.97 -3.37
CA LYS A 131 13.02 -1.49 -4.60
C LYS A 131 13.57 -2.64 -5.41
N GLU A 132 13.20 -2.72 -6.68
CA GLU A 132 13.78 -3.63 -7.66
C GLU A 132 14.20 -2.82 -8.90
N ASN A 133 15.47 -2.92 -9.29
CA ASN A 133 16.06 -2.16 -10.41
C ASN A 133 15.82 -0.63 -10.31
N GLY A 134 15.94 -0.07 -9.10
CA GLY A 134 15.71 1.36 -8.85
C GLY A 134 14.24 1.79 -8.83
N GLN A 135 13.29 0.90 -9.13
CA GLN A 135 11.87 1.21 -9.09
C GLN A 135 11.22 0.75 -7.80
N LEU A 136 10.35 1.60 -7.23
CA LEU A 136 9.47 1.20 -6.12
C LEU A 136 8.43 0.21 -6.64
N LYS A 137 8.26 -0.94 -5.99
CA LYS A 137 7.35 -2.00 -6.47
C LYS A 137 6.24 -2.36 -5.50
N GLY A 138 6.40 -2.05 -4.22
CA GLY A 138 5.41 -2.36 -3.19
C GLY A 138 5.83 -1.79 -1.85
N THR A 139 4.97 -2.03 -0.87
CA THR A 139 5.16 -1.61 0.51
C THR A 139 4.93 -2.79 1.42
N GLU A 140 5.83 -3.00 2.37
CA GLU A 140 5.65 -3.95 3.47
C GLU A 140 5.49 -3.21 4.81
N PRO A 141 4.64 -3.72 5.70
CA PRO A 141 4.43 -3.11 7.02
C PRO A 141 5.66 -3.20 7.90
N ASP A 142 5.92 -2.14 8.66
CA ASP A 142 6.86 -2.17 9.77
C ASP A 142 6.10 -2.46 11.08
N PHE A 143 6.30 -3.66 11.63
CA PHE A 143 5.63 -4.08 12.87
C PHE A 143 6.22 -3.44 14.12
N ASP A 144 7.44 -2.89 14.06
CA ASP A 144 8.06 -2.18 15.18
C ASP A 144 7.67 -0.69 15.21
N ALA A 145 6.97 -0.20 14.19
CA ALA A 145 6.46 1.15 14.14
C ALA A 145 5.32 1.38 15.15
N PRO A 146 5.01 2.63 15.52
CA PRO A 146 3.83 2.94 16.34
C PRO A 146 2.52 2.38 15.78
N SER A 147 2.42 2.23 14.45
CA SER A 147 1.25 1.62 13.79
C SER A 147 1.18 0.09 13.92
N ARG A 148 2.23 -0.56 14.46
CA ARG A 148 2.33 -2.02 14.64
C ARG A 148 2.02 -2.79 13.34
N GLY A 149 2.52 -2.30 12.22
CA GLY A 149 2.28 -2.87 10.89
C GLY A 149 0.94 -2.51 10.24
N SER A 150 0.12 -1.67 10.89
CA SER A 150 -1.12 -1.18 10.30
C SER A 150 -0.84 -0.17 9.21
N LEU A 151 -1.31 -0.47 8.00
CA LEU A 151 -1.25 0.34 6.78
C LEU A 151 -2.68 0.59 6.31
N CYS A 152 -2.97 1.80 5.87
CA CYS A 152 -4.21 2.09 5.14
C CYS A 152 -4.09 1.66 3.68
N VAL A 153 -5.21 1.62 2.95
CA VAL A 153 -5.25 1.28 1.51
C VAL A 153 -4.23 2.07 0.68
N LYS A 154 -4.01 3.35 1.00
CA LYS A 154 -3.04 4.20 0.28
C LYS A 154 -1.61 3.79 0.57
N GLY A 155 -1.29 3.52 1.84
CA GLY A 155 0.03 3.05 2.23
C GLY A 155 0.34 1.68 1.63
N GLN A 156 -0.63 0.77 1.76
CA GLN A 156 -0.53 -0.63 1.38
C GLN A 156 -0.55 -0.85 -0.14
N PHE A 157 -1.27 -0.05 -0.94
CA PHE A 157 -1.51 -0.37 -2.36
C PHE A 157 -1.24 0.76 -3.36
N ALA A 158 -1.00 2.01 -2.92
CA ALA A 158 -0.99 3.16 -3.82
C ALA A 158 0.24 4.07 -3.68
N SER A 159 0.92 4.05 -2.54
CA SER A 159 2.03 4.94 -2.22
C SER A 159 3.14 4.94 -3.27
N TRP A 160 3.48 3.78 -3.84
CA TRP A 160 4.46 3.64 -4.91
C TRP A 160 3.91 3.94 -6.32
N GLU A 161 2.60 3.93 -6.51
CA GLU A 161 1.97 4.29 -7.80
C GLU A 161 1.90 5.80 -7.97
N PHE A 162 1.59 6.56 -6.92
CA PHE A 162 1.54 8.03 -7.00
C PHE A 162 2.90 8.63 -7.42
N VAL A 163 4.00 8.02 -7.00
CA VAL A 163 5.35 8.45 -7.38
C VAL A 163 5.61 8.29 -8.89
N LYS A 164 4.92 7.32 -9.52
CA LYS A 164 5.02 6.96 -10.94
C LYS A 164 3.90 7.54 -11.81
N SER A 165 2.98 8.30 -11.23
CA SER A 165 1.86 8.89 -11.98
C SER A 165 2.38 9.79 -13.10
N GLU A 166 1.80 9.68 -14.29
CA GLU A 166 2.10 10.58 -15.41
C GLU A 166 1.63 12.01 -15.14
N GLU A 167 0.63 12.18 -14.27
CA GLU A 167 0.12 13.50 -13.83
C GLU A 167 1.06 14.18 -12.83
N ARG A 168 2.13 13.51 -12.39
CA ARG A 168 3.09 14.09 -11.46
C ARG A 168 3.75 15.30 -12.11
N LEU A 169 3.70 16.45 -11.43
CA LEU A 169 4.42 17.65 -11.86
C LEU A 169 5.93 17.39 -11.83
N LYS A 170 6.52 17.27 -13.03
CA LYS A 170 7.95 17.04 -13.24
C LYS A 170 8.75 18.35 -13.40
N TYR A 171 8.07 19.44 -13.80
CA TYR A 171 8.68 20.74 -14.11
C TYR A 171 7.79 21.90 -13.64
N PRO A 172 8.34 23.10 -13.40
CA PRO A 172 7.56 24.31 -13.22
C PRO A 172 6.68 24.60 -14.44
N LEU A 173 5.46 25.08 -14.19
CA LEU A 173 4.50 25.48 -15.22
C LEU A 173 4.05 26.92 -14.94
N ILE A 174 4.09 27.79 -15.95
CA ILE A 174 3.63 29.18 -15.87
C ILE A 174 2.42 29.34 -16.79
N LYS A 175 1.38 30.04 -16.32
CA LYS A 175 0.19 30.30 -17.13
C LYS A 175 0.46 31.47 -18.09
N LYS A 176 0.48 31.20 -19.40
CA LYS A 176 0.62 32.16 -20.49
C LYS A 176 -0.58 32.04 -21.41
N ASN A 177 -1.21 33.17 -21.78
CA ASN A 177 -2.37 33.19 -22.69
C ASN A 177 -3.51 32.21 -22.33
N GLY A 178 -3.75 31.99 -21.03
CA GLY A 178 -4.78 31.08 -20.55
C GLY A 178 -4.35 29.61 -20.41
N ALA A 179 -3.21 29.20 -20.96
CA ALA A 179 -2.68 27.83 -20.88
C ALA A 179 -1.44 27.72 -19.99
N PHE A 180 -1.20 26.54 -19.41
CA PHE A 180 0.03 26.27 -18.66
C PHE A 180 1.13 25.79 -19.60
N GLU A 181 2.25 26.50 -19.62
CA GLU A 181 3.43 26.19 -20.40
C GLU A 181 4.59 25.84 -19.48
N ARG A 182 5.46 24.93 -19.93
CA ARG A 182 6.66 24.53 -19.18
C ARG A 182 7.64 25.70 -19.09
N ALA A 183 8.18 25.92 -17.90
CA ALA A 183 9.16 26.96 -17.62
C ALA A 183 10.44 26.37 -16.99
N SER A 184 11.53 27.15 -17.03
CA SER A 184 12.71 26.85 -16.23
C SER A 184 12.47 27.17 -14.74
N TRP A 185 13.35 26.67 -13.88
CA TRP A 185 13.29 27.04 -12.45
C TRP A 185 13.59 28.52 -12.24
N ASP A 186 14.56 29.08 -12.96
CA ASP A 186 14.92 30.50 -12.85
C ASP A 186 13.75 31.38 -13.30
N GLU A 187 13.15 31.09 -14.45
CA GLU A 187 11.98 31.84 -14.95
C GLU A 187 10.81 31.80 -13.95
N ALA A 188 10.55 30.63 -13.36
CA ALA A 188 9.48 30.47 -12.38
C ALA A 188 9.76 31.22 -11.07
N LEU A 189 11.00 31.16 -10.57
CA LEU A 189 11.41 31.82 -9.33
C LEU A 189 11.48 33.34 -9.49
N ASP A 190 11.98 33.84 -10.62
CA ASP A 190 12.03 35.26 -10.96
C ASP A 190 10.63 35.83 -11.07
N LEU A 191 9.71 35.13 -11.75
CA LEU A 191 8.31 35.54 -11.84
C LEU A 191 7.64 35.59 -10.46
N MET A 192 7.84 34.57 -9.62
CA MET A 192 7.28 34.55 -8.26
C MET A 192 7.82 35.70 -7.41
N THR A 193 9.14 35.94 -7.46
CA THR A 193 9.80 37.01 -6.69
C THR A 193 9.29 38.37 -7.13
N LYS A 194 9.25 38.63 -8.44
CA LYS A 194 8.72 39.86 -9.01
C LYS A 194 7.28 40.12 -8.55
N ARG A 195 6.38 39.14 -8.70
CA ARG A 195 4.96 39.29 -8.33
C ARG A 195 4.75 39.47 -6.83
N PHE A 196 5.50 38.74 -6.00
CA PHE A 196 5.40 38.93 -4.55
C PHE A 196 5.91 40.29 -4.09
N THR A 197 6.97 40.82 -4.71
CA THR A 197 7.46 42.18 -4.42
C THR A 197 6.44 43.23 -4.84
N GLU A 198 5.91 43.16 -6.07
CA GLU A 198 4.86 44.08 -6.56
C GLU A 198 3.65 44.11 -5.62
N ILE A 199 3.10 42.94 -5.27
CA ILE A 199 1.93 42.84 -4.37
C ILE A 199 2.24 43.40 -2.98
N ARG A 200 3.43 43.11 -2.45
CA ARG A 200 3.86 43.61 -1.14
C ARG A 200 4.00 45.13 -1.14
N GLU A 201 4.51 45.73 -2.20
CA GLU A 201 4.66 47.18 -2.35
C GLU A 201 3.31 47.88 -2.51
N GLU A 202 2.39 47.31 -3.31
CA GLU A 202 1.08 47.92 -3.59
C GLU A 202 0.06 47.72 -2.45
N SER A 203 0.02 46.53 -1.85
CA SER A 203 -1.03 46.11 -0.90
C SER A 203 -0.51 45.84 0.51
N GLY A 204 0.78 46.04 0.76
CA GLY A 204 1.41 45.80 2.06
C GLY A 204 1.69 44.31 2.34
N PRO A 205 2.48 44.02 3.39
CA PRO A 205 2.93 42.65 3.70
C PRO A 205 1.81 41.71 4.14
N ASP A 206 0.71 42.22 4.71
CA ASP A 206 -0.41 41.43 5.22
C ASP A 206 -1.30 40.85 4.10
N SER A 207 -1.07 41.25 2.84
CA SER A 207 -1.75 40.71 1.67
C SER A 207 -1.24 39.31 1.25
N MET A 208 -0.15 38.83 1.84
CA MET A 208 0.48 37.56 1.48
C MET A 208 0.00 36.41 2.38
N TYR A 209 -0.28 35.24 1.76
CA TYR A 209 -0.68 34.03 2.47
C TYR A 209 0.20 32.83 2.09
N ALA A 210 0.63 32.05 3.09
CA ALA A 210 1.43 30.84 2.89
C ALA A 210 0.68 29.58 3.38
N GLY A 211 0.01 28.90 2.44
CA GLY A 211 -0.65 27.62 2.71
C GLY A 211 0.34 26.45 2.76
N HIS A 212 0.15 25.54 3.72
CA HIS A 212 0.94 24.32 3.85
C HIS A 212 0.06 23.08 3.61
N ARG A 213 0.57 22.10 2.86
CA ARG A 213 -0.14 20.83 2.63
C ARG A 213 0.30 19.75 3.64
N PRO A 214 -0.59 18.78 3.99
CA PRO A 214 -0.33 17.77 5.02
C PRO A 214 0.88 16.85 4.77
N HIS A 215 1.42 16.84 3.55
CA HIS A 215 2.47 15.92 3.11
C HIS A 215 3.85 16.61 3.00
N ARG A 216 3.96 17.89 3.43
CA ARG A 216 5.23 18.62 3.43
C ARG A 216 6.06 18.14 4.62
N SER A 217 7.26 17.63 4.37
CA SER A 217 8.20 17.30 5.45
C SER A 217 8.61 18.58 6.18
N PRO A 218 8.63 18.59 7.52
CA PRO A 218 9.35 19.63 8.26
C PRO A 218 10.80 19.64 7.77
N LYS A 219 11.34 20.80 7.40
CA LYS A 219 12.80 20.89 7.26
C LYS A 219 13.36 20.68 8.66
N GLN A 220 14.22 19.67 8.85
CA GLN A 220 15.11 19.65 10.00
C GLN A 220 16.03 20.86 9.84
N ILE A 221 15.78 21.89 10.64
CA ILE A 221 16.71 23.01 10.82
C ILE A 221 17.76 22.46 11.80
N THR A 222 18.79 21.84 11.26
CA THR A 222 20.04 21.52 11.97
C THR A 222 21.13 22.40 11.40
#